data_AF-A0A370ASC0-F1
#
_entry.id   AF-A0A370ASC0-F1
#
_cell.length_a   1.000
_cell.length_b   1.000
_cell.length_c   1.000
_cell.angle_alpha   90.00
_cell.angle_beta   90.00
_cell.angle_gamma   90.00
#
_symmetry.space_group_name_H-M   'P 1'
#
loop_
_entity.id
_entity.type
_entity.pdbx_description
1 polymer ?
#
loop_
_entity_poly.entity_id
_entity_poly.type
_entity_poly.pdbx_seq_one_letter_code
_entity_poly.pdbx_strand_id
1 'polypeptide(L)'
;MSSDQKLLKKLFAYDIVRYTTVGIANTLVIFGLFFLCNELLGAGAIWSNRVGYAGGLISNFTLNKHWTFKTHKYNFLEIVLFLISFAVSYIVQFLIFRLLMDSLGWRDGVSALLAYPLYGLIFYFLCKYMVFTARADAQA
;
A
#
# COMPACT_ATOMS: atom_id res chain seq x y z
N MET A 1 -27.36 -0.48 -19.81
CA MET A 1 -26.38 -0.63 -18.71
C MET A 1 -27.11 -1.20 -17.49
N SER A 2 -26.87 -2.47 -17.13
CA SER A 2 -27.59 -3.16 -16.05
C SER A 2 -27.28 -2.56 -14.67
N SER A 3 -28.20 -2.70 -13.71
CA SER A 3 -28.02 -2.26 -12.32
C SER A 3 -26.73 -2.79 -11.68
N ASP A 4 -26.33 -4.01 -12.03
CA ASP A 4 -25.13 -4.66 -11.48
C ASP A 4 -23.85 -3.91 -11.84
N GLN A 5 -23.75 -3.39 -13.07
CA GLN A 5 -22.58 -2.60 -13.48
C GLN A 5 -22.46 -1.27 -12.72
N LYS A 6 -23.57 -0.63 -12.37
CA LYS A 6 -23.56 0.60 -11.58
C LYS A 6 -23.13 0.32 -10.13
N LEU A 7 -23.58 -0.80 -9.57
CA LEU A 7 -23.23 -1.22 -8.21
C LEU A 7 -21.74 -1.53 -8.10
N LEU A 8 -21.20 -2.31 -9.04
CA LEU A 8 -19.78 -2.68 -9.07
C LEU A 8 -18.87 -1.45 -9.16
N LYS A 9 -19.22 -0.47 -10.01
CA LYS A 9 -18.47 0.80 -10.09
C LYS A 9 -18.48 1.58 -8.78
N LYS A 10 -19.62 1.64 -8.09
CA LYS A 10 -19.73 2.32 -6.79
C LYS A 10 -18.88 1.64 -5.72
N LEU A 11 -18.93 0.31 -5.63
CA LEU A 11 -18.12 -0.46 -4.68
C LEU A 11 -16.63 -0.27 -4.96
N PHE A 12 -16.23 -0.33 -6.23
CA PHE A 12 -14.84 -0.12 -6.62
C PHE A 12 -14.32 1.29 -6.28
N ALA A 13 -15.11 2.33 -6.59
CA ALA A 13 -14.75 3.71 -6.25
C ALA A 13 -14.64 3.91 -4.73
N TYR A 14 -15.53 3.27 -3.96
CA TYR A 14 -15.54 3.37 -2.51
C TYR A 14 -14.30 2.74 -1.86
N ASP A 15 -13.88 1.57 -2.35
CA ASP A 15 -12.67 0.87 -1.86
C ASP A 15 -11.40 1.68 -2.19
N ILE A 16 -11.33 2.28 -3.38
CA ILE A 16 -10.19 3.12 -3.77
C ILE A 16 -10.07 4.35 -2.86
N VAL A 17 -11.19 5.03 -2.57
CA VAL A 17 -11.18 6.20 -1.69
C VAL A 17 -10.64 5.81 -0.31
N ARG A 18 -11.15 4.72 0.27
CA ARG A 18 -10.69 4.20 1.57
C ARG A 18 -9.21 3.85 1.54
N TYR A 19 -8.78 3.08 0.55
CA TYR A 19 -7.38 2.70 0.38
C TYR A 19 -6.46 3.92 0.27
N THR A 20 -6.88 4.94 -0.48
CA THR A 20 -6.13 6.19 -0.64
C THR A 20 -6.06 6.94 0.69
N THR A 21 -7.17 7.02 1.44
CA THR A 21 -7.19 7.62 2.77
C THR A 21 -6.29 6.86 3.76
N VAL A 22 -6.26 5.52 3.69
CA VAL A 22 -5.33 4.70 4.49
C VAL A 22 -3.88 5.01 4.10
N GLY A 23 -3.57 5.18 2.81
CA GLY A 23 -2.25 5.58 2.35
C GLY A 23 -1.80 6.94 2.90
N ILE A 24 -2.71 7.92 2.95
CA ILE A 24 -2.45 9.23 3.57
C ILE A 24 -2.20 9.08 5.07
N ALA A 25 -3.06 8.33 5.79
CA ALA A 25 -2.90 8.09 7.21
C ALA A 25 -1.58 7.38 7.54
N ASN A 26 -1.22 6.35 6.77
CA ASN A 26 0.05 5.64 6.87
C ASN A 26 1.24 6.58 6.70
N THR A 27 1.19 7.48 5.71
CA THR A 27 2.25 8.47 5.48
C THR A 27 2.40 9.40 6.68
N LEU A 28 1.30 9.87 7.26
CA LEU A 28 1.31 10.67 8.49
C LEU A 28 1.90 9.89 9.68
N VAL A 29 1.60 8.59 9.81
CA VAL A 29 2.19 7.73 10.85
C VAL A 29 3.71 7.60 10.67
N ILE A 30 4.18 7.35 9.43
CA ILE A 30 5.62 7.24 9.14
C ILE A 30 6.34 8.54 9.52
N PHE A 31 5.85 9.69 9.04
CA PHE A 31 6.46 10.99 9.33
C PHE A 31 6.35 11.36 10.82
N GLY A 32 5.22 11.08 11.46
CA GLY A 32 5.01 11.33 12.88
C GLY A 32 5.96 10.53 13.75
N LEU A 33 6.11 9.23 13.48
CA LEU A 33 7.07 8.36 14.20
C LEU A 33 8.52 8.75 13.90
N PHE A 34 8.84 9.09 12.66
CA PHE A 34 10.16 9.56 12.29
C PHE A 34 10.52 10.84 13.07
N PHE A 35 9.63 11.83 13.06
CA PHE A 35 9.83 13.09 13.77
C PHE A 35 9.96 12.85 15.28
N LEU A 36 9.08 12.03 15.85
CA LEU A 36 9.11 11.72 17.28
C LEU A 36 10.43 11.04 17.69
N CYS A 37 10.89 10.06 16.92
CA CYS A 37 12.15 9.36 17.23
C CYS A 37 13.39 10.21 16.95
N ASN A 38 13.37 11.04 15.91
CA ASN A 38 14.55 11.79 15.51
C ASN A 38 14.73 13.04 16.37
N GLU A 39 13.67 13.84 16.54
CA GLU A 39 13.73 15.10 17.29
C GLU A 39 13.57 14.92 18.80
N LEU A 40 12.63 14.09 19.27
CA LEU A 40 12.41 13.97 20.72
C LEU A 40 13.40 13.00 21.39
N LEU A 41 13.80 11.92 20.70
CA LEU A 41 14.66 10.89 21.29
C LEU A 41 16.12 10.98 20.84
N GLY A 42 16.44 11.80 19.83
CA GLY A 42 17.81 11.93 19.31
C GLY A 42 18.37 10.60 18.79
N ALA A 43 17.52 9.63 18.45
CA ALA A 43 17.92 8.26 18.10
C ALA A 43 18.71 8.18 16.76
N GLY A 44 18.82 9.30 16.06
CA GLY A 44 19.43 9.43 14.75
C GLY A 44 18.48 9.04 13.63
N ALA A 45 18.74 9.60 12.45
CA ALA A 45 17.87 9.46 11.28
C ALA A 45 17.68 7.99 10.85
N ILE A 46 18.71 7.14 10.99
CA ILE A 46 18.64 5.73 10.57
C ILE A 46 17.67 4.93 11.42
N TRP A 47 17.75 5.05 12.75
CA TRP A 47 16.84 4.34 13.66
C TRP A 47 15.41 4.86 13.55
N SER A 48 15.26 6.18 13.49
CA SER A 48 13.97 6.84 13.32
C SER A 48 13.27 6.42 12.03
N ASN A 49 14.03 6.27 10.94
CA ASN A 49 13.50 5.79 9.67
C ASN A 49 12.99 4.35 9.77
N ARG A 50 13.75 3.45 10.43
CA ARG A 50 13.32 2.04 10.64
C ARG A 50 12.03 1.96 11.44
N VAL A 51 11.91 2.73 12.53
CA VAL A 51 10.69 2.78 13.36
C VAL A 51 9.51 3.34 12.58
N GLY A 52 9.74 4.43 11.82
CA GLY A 52 8.72 5.02 10.94
C GLY A 52 8.17 4.01 9.94
N TYR A 53 9.05 3.31 9.21
CA TYR A 53 8.64 2.29 8.23
C TYR A 53 7.91 1.11 8.88
N ALA A 54 8.39 0.62 10.03
CA ALA A 54 7.74 -0.48 10.75
C ALA A 54 6.33 -0.08 11.21
N GLY A 55 6.20 1.08 11.87
CA GLY A 55 4.90 1.59 12.30
C GLY A 55 3.97 1.91 11.14
N GLY A 56 4.51 2.43 10.04
CA GLY A 56 3.80 2.59 8.77
C GLY A 56 3.21 1.27 8.29
N LEU A 57 4.02 0.25 8.07
CA LEU A 57 3.56 -1.07 7.60
C LEU A 57 2.47 -1.66 8.50
N ILE A 58 2.63 -1.56 9.83
CA ILE A 58 1.62 -2.02 10.80
C ILE A 58 0.33 -1.23 10.66
N SER A 59 0.41 0.10 10.59
CA SER A 59 -0.76 0.97 10.43
C SER A 59 -1.49 0.67 9.11
N ASN A 60 -0.74 0.51 8.02
CA ASN A 60 -1.27 0.25 6.70
C ASN A 60 -1.98 -1.11 6.63
N PHE A 61 -1.38 -2.16 7.19
CA PHE A 61 -2.02 -3.47 7.28
C PHE A 61 -3.29 -3.42 8.13
N THR A 62 -3.21 -2.82 9.32
CA THR A 62 -4.32 -2.78 10.28
C THR A 62 -5.50 -1.99 9.75
N LEU A 63 -5.25 -0.81 9.16
CA LEU A 63 -6.29 0.05 8.58
C LEU A 63 -6.89 -0.58 7.33
N ASN A 64 -6.09 -1.15 6.44
CA ASN A 64 -6.64 -1.82 5.26
C ASN A 64 -7.49 -3.03 5.66
N LYS A 65 -7.04 -3.81 6.65
CA LYS A 65 -7.77 -4.96 7.16
C LYS A 65 -9.11 -4.58 7.79
N HIS A 66 -9.11 -3.66 8.76
CA HIS A 66 -10.30 -3.35 9.55
C HIS A 66 -11.25 -2.37 8.87
N TRP A 67 -10.74 -1.44 8.05
CA TRP A 67 -11.52 -0.36 7.49
C TRP A 67 -11.77 -0.49 5.98
N THR A 68 -10.73 -0.80 5.20
CA THR A 68 -10.87 -0.95 3.73
C THR A 68 -11.61 -2.24 3.38
N PHE A 69 -11.09 -3.39 3.81
CA PHE A 69 -11.58 -4.72 3.40
C PHE A 69 -12.46 -5.42 4.45
N LYS A 70 -12.51 -4.90 5.68
CA LYS A 70 -13.35 -5.39 6.79
C LYS A 70 -13.25 -6.90 7.05
N THR A 71 -12.05 -7.47 7.03
CA THR A 71 -11.84 -8.89 7.34
C THR A 71 -11.55 -9.08 8.84
N HIS A 72 -12.36 -9.89 9.52
CA HIS A 72 -12.31 -10.04 10.99
C HIS A 72 -11.46 -11.22 11.50
N LYS A 73 -11.02 -12.15 10.64
CA LYS A 73 -10.20 -13.30 11.07
C LYS A 73 -8.71 -12.93 11.06
N TYR A 74 -7.98 -13.23 12.14
CA TYR A 74 -6.52 -13.07 12.18
C TYR A 74 -5.84 -14.28 11.55
N ASN A 75 -5.20 -14.10 10.39
CA ASN A 75 -4.38 -15.12 9.74
C ASN A 75 -2.98 -14.58 9.49
N PHE A 76 -1.95 -15.30 9.94
CA PHE A 76 -0.56 -14.97 9.64
C PHE A 76 -0.28 -14.93 8.12
N LEU A 77 -1.00 -15.76 7.35
CA LEU A 77 -0.92 -15.77 5.88
C LEU A 77 -1.28 -14.42 5.24
N GLU A 78 -2.22 -13.66 5.81
CA GLU A 78 -2.59 -12.33 5.29
C GLU A 78 -1.43 -11.35 5.45
N ILE A 79 -0.69 -11.43 6.57
CA ILE A 79 0.50 -10.62 6.81
C ILE A 79 1.57 -10.98 5.79
N VAL A 80 1.81 -12.28 5.56
CA VAL A 80 2.80 -12.76 4.58
C VAL A 80 2.43 -12.32 3.16
N LEU A 81 1.18 -12.51 2.73
CA LEU A 81 0.71 -12.09 1.41
C LEU A 81 0.76 -10.56 1.24
N PHE A 82 0.49 -9.80 2.30
CA PHE A 82 0.62 -8.34 2.28
C PHE A 82 2.07 -7.91 2.09
N LEU A 83 3.02 -8.52 2.80
CA LEU A 83 4.45 -8.25 2.64
C LEU A 83 4.96 -8.67 1.25
N ILE A 84 4.50 -9.82 0.73
CA ILE A 84 4.80 -10.25 -0.63
C ILE A 84 4.24 -9.25 -1.64
N SER A 85 3.00 -8.81 -1.46
CA SER A 85 2.37 -7.82 -2.34
C SER A 85 3.14 -6.52 -2.34
N PHE A 86 3.59 -6.06 -1.17
CA PHE A 86 4.41 -4.85 -1.02
C PHE A 86 5.74 -4.99 -1.75
N ALA A 87 6.43 -6.12 -1.56
CA ALA A 87 7.70 -6.41 -2.22
C ALA A 87 7.55 -6.48 -3.75
N VAL A 88 6.53 -7.17 -4.24
CA VAL A 88 6.23 -7.27 -5.68
C VAL A 88 5.94 -5.89 -6.27
N SER A 89 5.07 -5.10 -5.63
CA SER A 89 4.76 -3.75 -6.09
C SER A 89 6.00 -2.86 -6.11
N TYR A 90 6.87 -2.96 -5.11
CA TYR A 90 8.11 -2.21 -5.05
C TYR A 90 9.09 -2.61 -6.16
N ILE A 91 9.26 -3.91 -6.42
CA ILE A 91 10.12 -4.40 -7.52
C ILE A 91 9.58 -3.90 -8.86
N VAL A 92 8.28 -4.03 -9.12
CA VAL A 92 7.68 -3.57 -10.37
C VAL A 92 7.81 -2.06 -10.52
N GLN A 93 7.59 -1.30 -9.45
CA GLN A 93 7.83 0.15 -9.44
C GLN A 93 9.26 0.49 -9.84
N PHE A 94 10.24 -0.19 -9.24
CA PHE A 94 11.65 0.03 -9.51
C PHE A 94 12.02 -0.29 -10.96
N LEU A 95 11.50 -1.41 -11.50
CA LEU A 95 11.71 -1.79 -12.90
C LEU A 95 11.10 -0.77 -13.86
N ILE A 96 9.87 -0.30 -13.60
CA ILE A 96 9.22 0.73 -14.41
C ILE A 96 10.02 2.03 -14.34
N PHE A 97 10.43 2.46 -13.15
CA PHE A 97 11.23 3.67 -12.98
C PHE A 97 12.55 3.60 -13.78
N ARG A 98 13.27 2.47 -13.69
CA ARG A 98 14.46 2.18 -14.50
C ARG A 98 14.18 2.23 -16.00
N LEU A 99 13.13 1.55 -16.47
CA LEU A 99 12.76 1.53 -17.89
C LEU A 99 12.42 2.93 -18.42
N LEU A 100 11.67 3.72 -17.65
CA LEU A 100 11.34 5.10 -18.02
C LEU A 100 12.58 5.99 -18.09
N MET A 101 13.53 5.83 -17.17
CA MET A 101 14.79 6.55 -17.22
C MET A 101 15.66 6.11 -18.41
N ASP A 102 15.90 4.81 -18.55
CA ASP A 102 16.85 4.25 -19.51
C ASP A 102 16.32 4.33 -20.96
N SER A 103 15.01 4.19 -21.18
CA SER A 103 14.42 4.16 -22.53
C SER A 103 13.94 5.52 -23.02
N LEU A 104 13.45 6.39 -22.14
CA LEU A 104 12.86 7.67 -22.53
C LEU A 104 13.74 8.89 -22.18
N GLY A 105 14.80 8.71 -21.38
CA GLY A 105 15.69 9.80 -20.97
C GLY A 105 14.99 10.89 -20.14
N TRP A 106 13.86 10.55 -19.51
CA TRP A 106 13.06 11.50 -18.74
C TRP A 106 13.78 11.87 -17.43
N ARG A 107 13.70 13.16 -17.06
CA ARG A 107 14.17 13.66 -15.76
C ARG A 107 13.55 12.85 -14.63
N ASP A 108 14.36 12.56 -13.60
CA ASP A 108 14.01 11.74 -12.42
C ASP A 108 12.63 12.06 -11.84
N GLY A 109 12.26 13.34 -11.78
CA GLY A 109 10.97 13.78 -11.25
C GLY A 109 9.75 13.31 -12.05
N VAL A 110 9.84 13.25 -13.38
CA VAL A 110 8.72 12.83 -14.25
C VAL A 110 8.55 11.31 -14.19
N SER A 111 9.66 10.57 -14.22
CA SER A 111 9.67 9.11 -14.06
C SER A 111 9.10 8.69 -12.71
N ALA A 112 9.43 9.43 -11.64
CA ALA A 112 8.88 9.22 -10.31
C ALA A 112 7.36 9.47 -10.29
N LEU A 113 6.90 10.58 -10.88
CA LEU A 113 5.48 10.96 -10.88
C LEU A 113 4.58 9.90 -11.54
N LEU A 114 5.10 9.13 -12.50
CA LEU A 114 4.38 7.99 -13.07
C LEU A 114 4.55 6.69 -12.28
N ALA A 115 5.74 6.42 -11.75
CA ALA A 115 6.03 5.17 -11.06
C ALA A 115 5.31 5.04 -9.70
N TYR A 116 5.19 6.13 -8.92
CA TYR A 116 4.54 6.10 -7.60
C TYR A 116 3.03 5.77 -7.63
N PRO A 117 2.21 6.36 -8.53
CA PRO A 117 0.81 5.97 -8.67
C PRO A 117 0.65 4.51 -9.13
N LEU A 118 1.52 4.04 -10.04
CA LEU A 118 1.50 2.66 -10.52
C LEU A 118 1.79 1.66 -9.38
N TYR A 119 2.76 1.97 -8.52
CA TYR A 119 2.99 1.23 -7.29
C TYR A 119 1.70 1.12 -6.46
N GLY A 120 1.02 2.24 -6.21
CA GLY A 120 -0.19 2.28 -5.41
C GLY A 120 -1.33 1.44 -6.00
N LEU A 121 -1.49 1.46 -7.32
CA LEU A 121 -2.51 0.68 -8.04
C LEU A 121 -2.21 -0.82 -8.02
N ILE A 122 -0.99 -1.22 -8.32
CA ILE A 122 -0.58 -2.64 -8.27
C ILE A 122 -0.76 -3.15 -6.85
N PHE A 123 -0.31 -2.39 -5.85
CA PHE A 123 -0.41 -2.78 -4.46
C PHE A 123 -1.88 -2.89 -4.01
N TYR A 124 -2.74 -1.98 -4.45
CA TYR A 124 -4.19 -2.06 -4.21
C TYR A 124 -4.80 -3.34 -4.79
N PHE A 125 -4.50 -3.67 -6.05
CA PHE A 125 -5.05 -4.85 -6.71
C PHE A 125 -4.56 -6.15 -6.07
N LEU A 126 -3.28 -6.23 -5.71
CA LEU A 126 -2.73 -7.37 -4.99
C LEU A 126 -3.37 -7.52 -3.60
N CYS A 127 -3.54 -6.41 -2.87
CA CYS A 127 -4.26 -6.43 -1.60
C CYS A 127 -5.70 -6.93 -1.79
N LYS A 128 -6.42 -6.35 -2.75
CA LYS A 128 -7.82 -6.69 -3.02
C LYS A 128 -7.99 -8.14 -3.42
N TYR A 129 -7.23 -8.64 -4.40
CA TYR A 129 -7.45 -9.96 -4.99
C TYR A 129 -6.63 -11.10 -4.38
N MET A 130 -5.45 -10.82 -3.80
CA MET A 130 -4.61 -11.87 -3.21
C MET A 130 -4.67 -11.85 -1.68
N VAL A 131 -4.54 -10.69 -1.05
CA VAL A 131 -4.47 -10.63 0.43
C VAL A 131 -5.84 -10.84 1.07
N PHE A 132 -6.86 -10.14 0.57
CA PHE A 132 -8.17 -10.09 1.23
C PHE A 132 -9.28 -10.88 0.50
N THR A 133 -9.00 -11.46 -0.68
CA THR A 133 -9.95 -12.35 -1.39
C THR A 133 -9.62 -13.84 -1.22
N ALA A 134 -8.39 -14.21 -0.86
CA ALA A 134 -7.90 -15.60 -0.90
C ALA A 134 -8.61 -16.63 0.01
N ARG A 135 -9.72 -16.29 0.70
CA ARG A 135 -10.53 -17.27 1.45
C ARG A 135 -12.04 -17.00 1.48
N ALA A 136 -12.64 -16.62 0.35
CA ALA A 136 -14.00 -17.10 0.10
C ALA A 136 -14.00 -18.63 -0.19
N ASP A 137 -12.94 -19.12 -0.85
CA ASP A 137 -12.96 -20.45 -1.47
C ASP A 137 -12.28 -21.58 -0.67
N ALA A 138 -11.51 -21.28 0.37
CA ALA A 138 -10.84 -22.32 1.18
C ALA A 138 -11.68 -22.85 2.35
N GLN A 139 -12.99 -22.58 2.36
CA GLN A 139 -13.96 -23.14 3.30
C GLN A 139 -15.20 -23.74 2.59
N ALA A 140 -15.15 -23.93 1.27
CA ALA A 140 -16.17 -24.65 0.50
C ALA A 140 -15.84 -26.15 0.41
#